data_AF-A0A7R9TY07-F1
#
_entry.id   AF-A0A7R9TY07-F1
#
_cell.length_a   1.000
_cell.length_b   1.000
_cell.length_c   1.000
_cell.angle_alpha   90.00
_cell.angle_beta   90.00
_cell.angle_gamma   90.00
#
_symmetry.space_group_name_H-M   'P 1'
#
loop_
_entity.id
_entity.type
_entity.pdbx_description
1 polymer ?
#
loop_
_entity_poly.entity_id
_entity_poly.type
_entity_poly.pdbx_seq_one_letter_code
_entity_poly.pdbx_strand_id
1 'polypeptide(L)'
;RARRVHWTRPPRRERTKRARRAGASGGRRTRRRRGKKPRRSCSPRGSRDGSRSRRRTTTSTPTPTPPTRVETYYFYQADDGQPVVLHSACTRVLLAHFGSYERLPASFEAVVVELEERAQDEDARRRAVHLRHLPLTTSYTLAEVDLTGVVPAEMLKQHGEELRAREKLRRKRANAEARAAAAAADADARDYSRAGWRARRKTGEDETSTVAPP
;
A
#
# COMPACT_ATOMS: atom_id res chain seq x y z
N ARG A 1 -21.32 0.10 -14.68
CA ARG A 1 -22.12 -0.90 -13.93
C ARG A 1 -21.41 -1.16 -12.61
N ALA A 2 -22.07 -0.92 -11.48
CA ALA A 2 -21.60 -1.35 -10.16
C ALA A 2 -21.37 -2.86 -10.18
N ARG A 3 -20.12 -3.31 -9.96
CA ARG A 3 -19.81 -4.73 -9.81
C ARG A 3 -19.96 -5.10 -8.34
N ARG A 4 -20.81 -6.09 -8.06
CA ARG A 4 -20.89 -6.76 -6.76
C ARG A 4 -19.81 -7.83 -6.77
N VAL A 5 -18.90 -7.77 -5.81
CA VAL A 5 -17.77 -8.69 -5.71
C VAL A 5 -17.92 -9.45 -4.40
N HIS A 6 -17.67 -10.77 -4.44
CA HIS A 6 -17.55 -11.54 -3.22
C HIS A 6 -16.15 -11.33 -2.65
N TRP A 7 -16.12 -10.75 -1.47
CA TRP A 7 -14.89 -10.56 -0.73
C TRP A 7 -14.69 -11.80 0.12
N THR A 8 -13.58 -12.49 -0.09
CA THR A 8 -13.20 -13.64 0.72
C THR A 8 -11.96 -13.32 1.53
N ARG A 9 -11.99 -13.73 2.79
CA ARG A 9 -10.80 -13.78 3.62
C ARG A 9 -10.18 -15.17 3.43
N PRO A 10 -9.05 -15.30 2.73
CA PRO A 10 -8.42 -16.60 2.57
C PRO A 10 -8.06 -17.20 3.93
N PRO A 11 -8.11 -18.54 4.07
CA PRO A 11 -7.79 -19.21 5.32
C PRO A 11 -6.36 -18.88 5.75
N ARG A 12 -6.20 -18.72 7.07
CA ARG A 12 -5.00 -18.38 7.85
C ARG A 12 -3.69 -18.64 7.11
N ARG A 13 -3.10 -17.61 6.47
CA ARG A 13 -1.72 -17.67 5.97
C ARG A 13 -0.75 -17.38 7.10
N GLU A 14 -0.36 -18.42 7.83
CA GLU A 14 0.77 -18.34 8.75
C GLU A 14 2.07 -18.22 7.96
N ARG A 15 2.84 -17.16 8.20
CA ARG A 15 4.21 -17.08 7.68
C ARG A 15 5.19 -17.13 8.83
N THR A 16 5.91 -18.25 8.94
CA THR A 16 7.01 -18.40 9.88
C THR A 16 8.19 -17.54 9.43
N LYS A 17 8.44 -16.46 10.16
CA LYS A 17 9.63 -15.64 9.94
C LYS A 17 10.80 -16.36 10.60
N ARG A 18 11.59 -17.11 9.82
CA ARG A 18 12.88 -17.63 10.32
C ARG A 18 13.71 -16.42 10.74
N ALA A 19 14.02 -16.31 12.04
CA ALA A 19 14.92 -15.30 12.54
C ALA A 19 16.21 -15.36 11.74
N ARG A 20 16.58 -14.24 11.10
CA ARG A 20 17.85 -14.14 10.38
C ARG A 20 18.96 -14.41 11.38
N ARG A 21 19.77 -15.45 11.16
CA ARG A 21 21.07 -15.60 11.82
C ARG A 21 21.81 -14.28 11.61
N ALA A 22 22.16 -13.61 12.70
CA ALA A 22 23.24 -12.64 12.67
C ALA A 22 24.51 -13.41 12.29
N GLY A 23 24.80 -13.46 10.98
CA GLY A 23 26.06 -13.97 10.49
C GLY A 23 27.14 -13.02 10.99
N ALA A 24 27.91 -13.47 11.98
CA ALA A 24 29.15 -12.82 12.37
C ALA A 24 30.09 -12.84 11.16
N SER A 25 30.08 -11.76 10.38
CA SER A 25 31.06 -11.52 9.32
C SER A 25 32.42 -11.33 9.99
N GLY A 26 33.30 -12.31 9.82
CA GLY A 26 34.70 -12.24 10.21
C GLY A 26 35.37 -11.05 9.53
N GLY A 27 35.60 -9.98 10.30
CA GLY A 27 36.36 -8.82 9.88
C GLY A 27 37.83 -9.19 9.69
N ARG A 28 38.29 -9.18 8.44
CA ARG A 28 39.71 -9.23 8.07
C ARG A 28 40.41 -8.03 8.69
N ARG A 29 41.25 -8.27 9.70
CA ARG A 29 42.13 -7.25 10.29
C ARG A 29 43.34 -7.05 9.38
N THR A 30 43.39 -5.90 8.71
CA THR A 30 44.56 -5.41 7.98
C THR A 30 45.66 -4.99 8.95
N ARG A 31 46.87 -5.54 8.77
CA ARG A 31 48.10 -5.16 9.47
C ARG A 31 48.40 -3.66 9.24
N ARG A 32 48.55 -2.88 10.32
CA ARG A 32 49.27 -1.60 10.30
C ARG A 32 50.35 -1.56 11.38
N ARG A 33 51.35 -0.73 11.07
CA ARG A 33 52.77 -0.80 11.41
C ARG A 33 53.12 -0.52 12.87
N ARG A 34 54.31 -1.04 13.22
CA ARG A 34 55.12 -0.85 14.42
C ARG A 34 55.31 0.63 14.80
N GLY A 35 55.25 0.90 16.11
CA GLY A 35 55.69 2.12 16.79
C GLY A 35 56.10 1.81 18.24
N LYS A 36 57.15 2.47 18.72
CA LYS A 36 58.03 2.14 19.87
C LYS A 36 57.42 2.30 21.29
N LYS A 37 58.03 1.53 22.22
CA LYS A 37 58.18 1.58 23.72
C LYS A 37 58.18 3.00 24.38
N PRO A 38 58.15 3.20 25.74
CA PRO A 38 58.59 2.29 26.83
C PRO A 38 57.88 2.30 28.23
N ARG A 39 58.16 1.20 28.98
CA ARG A 39 58.56 1.05 30.43
C ARG A 39 57.65 1.53 31.58
N ARG A 40 57.36 0.58 32.50
CA ARG A 40 57.52 0.58 33.99
C ARG A 40 56.77 -0.66 34.53
N SER A 41 57.40 -1.70 35.04
CA SER A 41 58.13 -1.92 36.31
C SER A 41 57.26 -2.66 37.35
N CYS A 42 57.91 -3.58 38.07
CA CYS A 42 57.55 -4.15 39.40
C CYS A 42 56.76 -5.48 39.43
N SER A 43 57.48 -6.54 39.81
CA SER A 43 57.07 -7.89 40.25
C SER A 43 56.45 -7.87 41.69
N PRO A 44 56.36 -8.99 42.44
CA PRO A 44 55.83 -10.36 42.21
C PRO A 44 54.85 -10.80 43.36
N ARG A 45 54.23 -12.00 43.28
CA ARG A 45 54.11 -13.03 44.37
C ARG A 45 52.85 -13.91 44.27
N GLY A 46 52.99 -15.18 44.71
CA GLY A 46 51.93 -16.13 45.08
C GLY A 46 51.61 -17.15 43.98
N SER A 47 52.19 -18.36 43.91
CA SER A 47 52.21 -19.53 44.81
C SER A 47 50.90 -20.33 44.83
N ARG A 48 51.04 -21.65 44.57
CA ARG A 48 50.11 -22.78 44.86
C ARG A 48 48.90 -22.90 43.91
N ASP A 49 48.37 -24.06 43.54
CA ASP A 49 48.69 -25.48 43.72
C ASP A 49 47.78 -26.27 42.75
N GLY A 50 48.03 -27.56 42.56
CA GLY A 50 46.92 -28.51 42.49
C GLY A 50 46.34 -28.87 41.12
N SER A 51 46.75 -30.05 40.67
CA SER A 51 46.09 -30.93 39.69
C SER A 51 44.56 -31.01 39.81
N ARG A 52 43.85 -31.16 38.67
CA ARG A 52 43.20 -32.44 38.30
C ARG A 52 42.42 -32.31 37.00
N SER A 53 42.80 -33.17 36.07
CA SER A 53 41.97 -33.67 34.98
C SER A 53 40.63 -34.16 35.51
N ARG A 54 39.54 -33.53 35.08
CA ARG A 54 38.23 -34.17 34.96
C ARG A 54 37.61 -33.80 33.62
N ARG A 55 37.69 -34.77 32.70
CA ARG A 55 36.87 -34.82 31.49
C ARG A 55 35.41 -34.57 31.88
N ARG A 56 34.79 -33.58 31.25
CA ARG A 56 33.35 -33.34 31.32
C ARG A 56 32.73 -33.81 30.01
N THR A 57 32.31 -35.07 30.00
CA THR A 57 31.26 -35.57 29.10
C THR A 57 29.93 -35.25 29.76
N THR A 58 29.11 -34.37 29.17
CA THR A 58 27.67 -34.28 29.46
C THR A 58 26.97 -33.52 28.34
N THR A 59 26.23 -34.29 27.54
CA THR A 59 24.86 -34.01 27.11
C THR A 59 24.62 -32.72 26.33
N SER A 60 24.46 -32.89 25.01
CA SER A 60 23.84 -31.93 24.11
C SER A 60 22.41 -31.60 24.55
N THR A 61 22.26 -30.51 25.30
CA THR A 61 20.96 -29.87 25.51
C THR A 61 20.45 -29.41 24.14
N PRO A 62 19.26 -29.82 23.66
CA PRO A 62 18.67 -29.19 22.48
C PRO A 62 18.37 -27.74 22.84
N THR A 63 19.10 -26.83 22.19
CA THR A 63 18.85 -25.39 22.25
C THR A 63 17.36 -25.13 22.01
N PRO A 64 16.62 -24.44 22.90
CA PRO A 64 15.25 -24.05 22.60
C PRO A 64 15.30 -23.19 21.34
N THR A 65 14.63 -23.67 20.29
CA THR A 65 14.41 -22.93 19.06
C THR A 65 13.86 -21.55 19.43
N PRO A 66 14.41 -20.44 18.88
CA PRO A 66 13.83 -19.13 19.14
C PRO A 66 12.36 -19.16 18.73
N PRO A 67 11.44 -18.61 19.55
CA PRO A 67 10.02 -18.65 19.21
C PRO A 67 9.84 -18.07 17.82
N THR A 68 9.42 -18.92 16.88
CA THR A 68 9.03 -18.50 15.55
C THR A 68 7.86 -17.55 15.75
N ARG A 69 8.12 -16.24 15.69
CA ARG A 69 7.04 -15.25 15.72
C ARG A 69 6.21 -15.45 14.46
N VAL A 70 5.07 -16.11 14.61
CA VAL A 70 4.06 -16.25 13.57
C VAL A 70 3.37 -14.91 13.47
N GLU A 71 3.73 -14.13 12.45
CA GLU A 71 3.02 -12.90 12.14
C GLU A 71 1.77 -13.27 11.33
N THR A 72 0.58 -13.05 11.89
CA THR A 72 -0.71 -13.34 11.24
C THR A 72 -1.29 -12.05 10.67
N TYR A 73 -1.70 -12.08 9.40
CA TYR A 73 -2.26 -10.93 8.71
C TYR A 73 -3.61 -11.28 8.09
N TYR A 74 -4.56 -10.37 8.20
CA TYR A 74 -5.90 -10.50 7.65
C TYR A 74 -6.09 -9.45 6.55
N PHE A 75 -6.52 -9.89 5.38
CA PHE A 75 -6.91 -9.02 4.27
C PHE A 75 -8.04 -9.69 3.49
N TYR A 76 -8.85 -8.88 2.83
CA TYR A 76 -9.90 -9.33 1.93
C TYR A 76 -9.41 -9.21 0.49
N GLN A 77 -9.61 -10.27 -0.28
CA GLN A 77 -9.33 -10.30 -1.71
C GLN A 77 -10.61 -10.64 -2.48
N ALA A 78 -10.64 -10.27 -3.76
CA ALA A 78 -11.67 -10.75 -4.67
C ALA A 78 -11.59 -12.28 -4.80
N ASP A 79 -12.74 -12.92 -4.93
CA ASP A 79 -12.88 -14.35 -5.24
C ASP A 79 -12.35 -14.71 -6.64
N ASP A 80 -12.38 -13.75 -7.58
CA ASP A 80 -11.90 -13.86 -8.96
C ASP A 80 -10.39 -14.17 -9.11
N GLY A 81 -9.63 -14.23 -8.01
CA GLY A 81 -8.19 -14.52 -8.01
C GLY A 81 -7.31 -13.38 -8.56
N GLN A 82 -7.91 -12.28 -9.00
CA GLN A 82 -7.21 -11.07 -9.39
C GLN A 82 -6.51 -10.42 -8.18
N PRO A 83 -5.42 -9.64 -8.38
CA PRO A 83 -4.73 -8.93 -7.31
C PRO A 83 -5.53 -7.69 -6.85
N VAL A 84 -6.80 -7.89 -6.49
CA VAL A 84 -7.71 -6.88 -6.00
C VAL A 84 -7.89 -7.08 -4.50
N VAL A 85 -7.53 -6.06 -3.72
CA VAL A 85 -7.52 -6.12 -2.25
C VAL A 85 -8.37 -5.00 -1.69
N LEU A 86 -9.10 -5.29 -0.62
CA LEU A 86 -9.95 -4.31 0.04
C LEU A 86 -9.13 -3.15 0.61
N HIS A 87 -9.61 -1.92 0.41
CA HIS A 87 -8.97 -0.73 0.93
C HIS A 87 -8.93 -0.72 2.47
N SER A 88 -7.85 -0.16 3.05
CA SER A 88 -7.64 -0.11 4.50
C SER A 88 -8.72 0.68 5.24
N ALA A 89 -9.24 1.76 4.65
CA ALA A 89 -10.37 2.54 5.18
C ALA A 89 -11.63 1.67 5.40
N CYS A 90 -11.96 0.81 4.44
CA CYS A 90 -13.10 -0.12 4.56
C CYS A 90 -12.85 -1.14 5.68
N THR A 91 -11.62 -1.67 5.76
CA THR A 91 -11.22 -2.60 6.82
C THR A 91 -11.32 -1.97 8.21
N ARG A 92 -10.96 -0.69 8.36
CA ARG A 92 -11.10 0.04 9.64
C ARG A 92 -12.55 0.16 10.10
N VAL A 93 -13.47 0.45 9.18
CA VAL A 93 -14.92 0.50 9.48
C VAL A 93 -15.44 -0.88 9.89
N LEU A 94 -15.07 -1.93 9.15
CA LEU A 94 -15.43 -3.29 9.50
C LEU A 94 -14.91 -3.67 10.90
N LEU A 95 -13.65 -3.32 11.21
CA LEU A 95 -13.07 -3.57 12.53
C LEU A 95 -13.78 -2.79 13.64
N ALA A 96 -14.25 -1.57 13.38
CA ALA A 96 -15.01 -0.81 14.37
C ALA A 96 -16.34 -1.51 14.70
N HIS A 97 -17.00 -2.11 13.71
CA HIS A 97 -18.26 -2.84 13.91
C HIS A 97 -18.06 -4.22 14.57
N PHE A 98 -17.13 -5.03 14.05
CA PHE A 98 -16.93 -6.41 14.51
C PHE A 98 -15.96 -6.51 15.70
N GLY A 99 -15.21 -5.46 16.01
CA GLY A 99 -14.30 -5.31 17.15
C GLY A 99 -12.95 -6.01 17.01
N SER A 100 -12.87 -7.17 16.36
CA SER A 100 -11.62 -7.93 16.18
C SER A 100 -11.55 -8.58 14.81
N TYR A 101 -10.33 -8.83 14.34
CA TYR A 101 -10.08 -9.51 13.07
C TYR A 101 -10.67 -10.92 13.03
N GLU A 102 -10.80 -11.61 14.17
CA GLU A 102 -11.35 -12.98 14.21
C GLU A 102 -12.87 -13.00 14.04
N ARG A 103 -13.55 -11.93 14.46
CA ARG A 103 -15.01 -11.77 14.37
C ARG A 103 -15.48 -11.21 13.03
N LEU A 104 -14.54 -10.81 12.17
CA LEU A 104 -14.83 -10.37 10.82
C LEU A 104 -15.43 -11.53 10.00
N PRO A 105 -16.46 -11.26 9.18
CA PRO A 105 -17.09 -12.29 8.35
C PRO A 105 -16.07 -12.92 7.40
N ALA A 106 -16.15 -14.24 7.20
CA ALA A 106 -15.27 -14.97 6.29
C ALA A 106 -15.44 -14.51 4.84
N SER A 107 -16.68 -14.18 4.47
CA SER A 107 -17.01 -13.57 3.21
C SER A 107 -18.15 -12.56 3.36
N PHE A 108 -18.17 -11.55 2.48
CA PHE A 108 -19.28 -10.63 2.36
C PHE A 108 -19.39 -10.12 0.92
N GLU A 109 -20.57 -9.65 0.55
CA GLU A 109 -20.81 -9.04 -0.76
C GLU A 109 -20.97 -7.53 -0.60
N ALA A 110 -20.28 -6.79 -1.44
CA ALA A 110 -20.39 -5.33 -1.47
C ALA A 110 -20.22 -4.80 -2.90
N VAL A 111 -20.78 -3.61 -3.13
CA VAL A 111 -20.62 -2.90 -4.41
C VAL A 111 -19.29 -2.16 -4.40
N VAL A 112 -18.51 -2.32 -5.46
CA VAL A 112 -17.27 -1.55 -5.65
C VAL A 112 -17.59 -0.12 -6.05
N VAL A 113 -17.08 0.84 -5.27
CA VAL A 113 -17.25 2.28 -5.48
C VAL A 113 -16.08 2.82 -6.32
N GLU A 114 -14.86 2.44 -5.97
CA GLU A 114 -13.65 2.93 -6.63
C GLU A 114 -12.58 1.83 -6.66
N LEU A 115 -11.80 1.84 -7.73
CA LEU A 115 -10.64 0.97 -7.91
C LEU A 115 -9.40 1.85 -8.07
N GLU A 116 -8.48 1.73 -7.14
CA GLU A 116 -7.23 2.48 -7.12
C GLU A 116 -6.08 1.54 -7.51
N GLU A 117 -5.58 1.67 -8.72
CA GLU A 117 -4.45 0.89 -9.19
C GLU A 117 -3.13 1.40 -8.59
N ARG A 118 -2.35 0.46 -8.03
CA ARG A 118 -1.06 0.74 -7.40
C ARG A 118 -0.05 -0.30 -7.83
N ALA A 119 1.22 0.11 -7.93
CA ALA A 119 2.33 -0.80 -8.14
C ALA A 119 2.97 -1.20 -6.80
N GLN A 120 3.47 -2.42 -6.73
CA GLN A 120 4.25 -2.89 -5.59
C GLN A 120 5.69 -2.34 -5.65
N ASP A 121 5.89 -1.24 -4.94
CA ASP A 121 7.20 -0.62 -4.74
C ASP A 121 7.84 -1.07 -3.42
N GLU A 122 9.12 -0.78 -3.21
CA GLU A 122 9.80 -1.12 -1.95
C GLU A 122 9.13 -0.49 -0.72
N ASP A 123 8.60 0.73 -0.87
CA ASP A 123 7.89 1.45 0.19
C ASP A 123 6.52 0.83 0.48
N ALA A 124 5.79 0.45 -0.57
CA ALA A 124 4.53 -0.29 -0.42
C ALA A 124 4.77 -1.63 0.28
N ARG A 125 5.83 -2.34 -0.08
CA ARG A 125 6.26 -3.57 0.59
C ARG A 125 6.61 -3.35 2.07
N ARG A 126 7.18 -2.20 2.43
CA ARG A 126 7.49 -1.87 3.83
C ARG A 126 6.22 -1.60 4.63
N ARG A 127 5.28 -0.81 4.11
CA ARG A 127 4.04 -0.37 4.79
C ARG A 127 2.94 -1.42 4.79
N ALA A 128 2.60 -1.98 3.63
CA ALA A 128 1.49 -2.92 3.45
C ALA A 128 1.97 -4.36 3.71
N VAL A 129 2.08 -4.72 4.98
CA VAL A 129 2.66 -6.01 5.38
C VAL A 129 1.87 -7.20 4.82
N HIS A 130 0.55 -7.06 4.70
CA HIS A 130 -0.34 -8.06 4.11
C HIS A 130 -0.10 -8.28 2.61
N LEU A 131 0.48 -7.31 1.89
CA LEU A 131 0.77 -7.39 0.44
C LEU A 131 2.20 -7.82 0.10
N ARG A 132 3.07 -8.06 1.09
CA ARG A 132 4.48 -8.43 0.87
C ARG A 132 4.71 -9.73 0.08
N HIS A 133 3.67 -10.53 -0.07
CA HIS A 133 3.71 -11.77 -0.83
C HIS A 133 3.69 -11.53 -2.35
N LEU A 134 3.25 -10.34 -2.79
CA LEU A 134 3.30 -9.96 -4.20
C LEU A 134 4.75 -9.63 -4.61
N PRO A 135 5.19 -10.05 -5.80
CA PRO A 135 6.48 -9.64 -6.34
C PRO A 135 6.58 -8.11 -6.44
N LEU A 136 7.82 -7.60 -6.40
CA LEU A 136 8.08 -6.21 -6.75
C LEU A 136 7.63 -5.97 -8.20
N THR A 137 7.24 -4.73 -8.51
CA THR A 137 6.69 -4.29 -9.81
C THR A 137 5.34 -4.90 -10.22
N THR A 138 4.71 -5.71 -9.36
CA THR A 138 3.35 -6.22 -9.62
C THR A 138 2.33 -5.10 -9.41
N SER A 139 1.45 -4.86 -10.37
CA SER A 139 0.29 -4.00 -10.17
C SER A 139 -0.79 -4.74 -9.38
N TYR A 140 -1.35 -4.06 -8.40
CA TYR A 140 -2.48 -4.52 -7.60
C TYR A 140 -3.50 -3.39 -7.50
N THR A 141 -4.75 -3.76 -7.31
CA THR A 141 -5.84 -2.79 -7.22
C THR A 141 -6.38 -2.76 -5.80
N LEU A 142 -6.48 -1.56 -5.23
CA LEU A 142 -7.19 -1.36 -3.98
C LEU A 142 -8.65 -1.01 -4.28
N ALA A 143 -9.57 -1.83 -3.79
CA ALA A 143 -10.98 -1.61 -3.98
C ALA A 143 -11.59 -0.91 -2.77
N GLU A 144 -12.21 0.24 -3.00
CA GLU A 144 -13.15 0.84 -2.07
C GLU A 144 -14.54 0.28 -2.33
N VAL A 145 -15.22 -0.15 -1.27
CA VAL A 145 -16.53 -0.79 -1.37
C VAL A 145 -17.56 -0.07 -0.52
N ASP A 146 -18.80 -0.13 -0.94
CA ASP A 146 -19.93 0.36 -0.18
C ASP A 146 -20.28 -0.62 0.94
N LEU A 147 -20.15 -0.15 2.19
CA LEU A 147 -20.39 -0.93 3.41
C LEU A 147 -21.80 -0.73 3.99
N THR A 148 -22.66 0.06 3.34
CA THR A 148 -24.03 0.34 3.84
C THR A 148 -24.89 -0.90 4.07
N GLY A 149 -24.65 -1.97 3.31
CA GLY A 149 -25.36 -3.27 3.49
C GLY A 149 -24.71 -4.23 4.49
N VAL A 150 -23.51 -3.92 5.00
CA VAL A 150 -22.72 -4.82 5.87
C VAL A 150 -22.61 -4.26 7.29
N VAL A 151 -22.58 -2.93 7.42
CA VAL A 151 -22.37 -2.21 8.68
C VAL A 151 -23.50 -1.21 8.89
N PRO A 152 -24.03 -1.06 10.12
CA PRO A 152 -25.06 -0.07 10.44
C PRO A 152 -24.65 1.36 10.06
N ALA A 153 -25.61 2.16 9.61
CA ALA A 153 -25.38 3.55 9.20
C ALA A 153 -24.74 4.40 10.31
N GLU A 154 -25.05 4.14 11.58
CA GLU A 154 -24.46 4.86 12.72
C GLU A 154 -22.95 4.62 12.83
N MET A 155 -22.48 3.39 12.60
CA MET A 155 -21.04 3.09 12.61
C MET A 155 -20.33 3.72 11.42
N LEU A 156 -20.98 3.81 10.26
CA LEU A 156 -20.46 4.54 9.11
C LEU A 156 -20.35 6.05 9.40
N LYS A 157 -21.29 6.63 10.15
CA LYS A 157 -21.21 8.04 10.57
C LYS A 157 -20.09 8.31 11.56
N GLN A 158 -19.77 7.37 12.45
CA GLN A 158 -18.73 7.55 13.46
C GLN A 158 -17.34 7.22 12.93
N HIS A 159 -17.19 6.12 12.18
CA HIS A 159 -15.89 5.60 11.75
C HIS A 159 -15.60 5.76 10.26
N GLY A 160 -16.56 6.26 9.47
CA GLY A 160 -16.43 6.48 8.04
C GLY A 160 -15.89 7.86 7.65
N GLU A 161 -15.20 8.59 8.54
CA GLU A 161 -14.57 9.87 8.19
C GLU A 161 -13.60 9.75 7.00
N GLU A 162 -12.76 8.71 6.98
CA GLU A 162 -11.81 8.47 5.90
C GLU A 162 -12.52 8.15 4.56
N LEU A 163 -13.61 7.37 4.61
CA LEU A 163 -14.43 7.07 3.42
C LEU A 163 -15.12 8.34 2.88
N ARG A 164 -15.68 9.18 3.77
CA ARG A 164 -16.30 10.46 3.39
C ARG A 164 -15.27 11.46 2.83
N ALA A 165 -14.06 11.48 3.38
CA ALA A 165 -12.98 12.31 2.85
C ALA A 165 -12.61 11.90 1.41
N ARG A 166 -12.52 10.59 1.15
CA ARG A 166 -12.30 10.04 -0.20
C ARG A 166 -13.46 10.33 -1.14
N GLU A 167 -14.69 10.16 -0.70
CA GLU A 167 -15.87 10.53 -1.49
C GLU A 167 -15.89 12.02 -1.86
N LYS A 168 -15.55 12.89 -0.92
CA LYS A 168 -15.43 14.34 -1.18
C LYS A 168 -14.32 14.63 -2.19
N LEU A 169 -13.19 13.93 -2.11
CA LEU A 169 -12.11 14.07 -3.07
C LEU A 169 -12.54 13.62 -4.47
N ARG A 170 -13.23 12.49 -4.58
CA ARG A 170 -13.83 12.01 -5.84
C ARG A 170 -14.79 13.03 -6.44
N ARG A 171 -15.73 13.54 -5.64
CA ARG A 171 -16.70 14.54 -6.09
C ARG A 171 -16.02 15.82 -6.55
N LYS A 172 -14.96 16.25 -5.86
CA LYS A 172 -14.16 17.41 -6.26
C LYS A 172 -13.44 17.16 -7.59
N ARG A 173 -12.85 15.97 -7.78
CA ARG A 173 -12.20 15.57 -9.03
C ARG A 173 -13.19 15.53 -10.20
N ALA A 174 -14.33 14.86 -10.03
CA ALA A 174 -15.38 14.78 -11.04
C ALA A 174 -15.90 16.17 -11.46
N ASN A 175 -16.11 17.07 -10.50
CA ASN A 175 -16.53 18.43 -10.78
C ASN A 175 -15.43 19.25 -11.48
N ALA A 176 -14.15 19.05 -11.13
CA ALA A 176 -13.04 19.70 -11.81
C ALA A 176 -12.89 19.22 -13.26
N GLU A 177 -13.02 17.92 -13.50
CA GLU A 177 -13.00 17.32 -14.85
C GLU A 177 -14.18 17.81 -15.69
N ALA A 178 -15.39 17.87 -15.12
CA ALA A 178 -16.57 18.41 -15.82
C ALA A 178 -16.40 19.89 -16.19
N ARG A 179 -15.84 20.70 -15.30
CA ARG A 179 -15.54 22.12 -15.59
C ARG A 179 -14.47 22.27 -16.67
N ALA A 180 -13.42 21.45 -16.64
CA ALA A 180 -12.37 21.46 -17.66
C ALA A 180 -12.93 21.04 -19.03
N ALA A 181 -13.78 20.03 -19.08
CA ALA A 181 -14.44 19.58 -20.30
C ALA A 181 -15.38 20.66 -20.86
N ALA A 182 -16.18 21.33 -20.02
CA ALA A 182 -17.03 22.43 -20.45
C ALA A 182 -16.21 23.62 -21.00
N ALA A 183 -15.12 23.99 -20.33
CA ALA A 183 -14.24 25.06 -20.79
C ALA A 183 -13.55 24.73 -22.12
N ALA A 184 -13.15 23.47 -22.33
CA ALA A 184 -12.60 23.01 -23.61
C ALA A 184 -13.65 23.08 -24.73
N ALA A 185 -14.88 22.61 -24.47
CA ALA A 185 -15.98 22.68 -25.44
C ALA A 185 -16.35 24.14 -25.80
N ASP A 186 -16.35 25.05 -24.82
CA ASP A 186 -16.59 26.48 -25.06
C ASP A 186 -15.47 27.12 -25.89
N ALA A 187 -14.22 26.71 -25.68
CA ALA A 187 -13.08 27.16 -26.47
C ALA A 187 -13.17 26.66 -27.92
N ASP A 188 -13.44 25.36 -28.11
CA ASP A 188 -13.61 24.75 -29.43
C ASP A 188 -14.78 25.39 -30.20
N ALA A 189 -15.89 25.69 -29.53
CA ALA A 189 -17.04 26.36 -30.14
C ALA A 189 -16.73 27.80 -30.57
N ARG A 190 -15.94 28.53 -29.78
CA ARG A 190 -15.46 29.89 -30.13
C ARG A 190 -14.51 29.85 -31.31
N ASP A 191 -13.59 28.90 -31.33
CA ASP A 191 -12.63 28.73 -32.43
C ASP A 191 -13.32 28.32 -33.72
N TYR A 192 -14.29 27.40 -33.66
CA TYR A 192 -15.13 27.04 -34.80
C TYR A 192 -15.92 28.23 -35.33
N SER A 193 -16.58 28.98 -34.43
CA SER A 193 -17.34 30.19 -34.80
C SER A 193 -16.44 31.25 -35.45
N ARG A 194 -15.24 31.46 -34.90
CA ARG A 194 -14.24 32.39 -35.43
C ARG A 194 -13.73 31.95 -36.80
N ALA A 195 -13.49 30.66 -37.00
CA ALA A 195 -13.08 30.09 -38.28
C ALA A 195 -14.19 30.25 -39.33
N GLY A 196 -15.45 29.97 -38.98
CA GLY A 196 -16.61 30.17 -39.84
C GLY A 196 -16.80 31.63 -40.25
N TRP A 197 -16.60 32.57 -39.32
CA TRP A 197 -16.67 34.01 -39.62
C TRP A 197 -15.55 34.45 -40.57
N ARG A 198 -14.32 33.94 -40.36
CA ARG A 198 -13.18 34.20 -41.26
C ARG A 198 -13.40 33.60 -42.66
N ALA A 199 -14.01 32.42 -42.76
CA ALA A 199 -14.32 31.78 -44.03
C ALA A 199 -15.40 32.57 -44.80
N ARG A 200 -16.50 32.96 -44.15
CA ARG A 200 -17.56 33.79 -44.74
C ARG A 200 -17.03 35.12 -45.27
N ARG A 201 -16.09 35.74 -44.54
CA ARG A 201 -15.45 36.99 -44.98
C ARG A 201 -14.52 36.81 -46.20
N LYS A 202 -14.02 35.60 -46.45
CA LYS A 202 -13.21 35.28 -47.62
C LYS A 202 -14.06 34.90 -48.85
N THR A 203 -15.24 34.34 -48.65
CA THR A 203 -16.13 33.95 -49.75
C THR A 203 -16.90 35.13 -50.37
N GLY A 204 -16.91 36.30 -49.72
CA GLY A 204 -17.31 37.56 -50.38
C GLY A 204 -18.68 37.52 -51.04
N GLU A 205 -19.68 36.89 -50.41
CA GLU A 205 -21.07 37.12 -50.77
C GLU A 205 -21.51 38.43 -50.13
N ASP A 206 -21.12 39.53 -50.77
CA ASP A 206 -21.78 40.80 -50.60
C ASP A 206 -23.15 40.69 -51.30
N GLU A 207 -24.16 40.18 -50.58
CA GLU A 207 -25.58 40.34 -50.94
C GLU A 207 -25.92 41.85 -50.93
N THR A 208 -25.46 42.56 -51.96
CA THR A 208 -25.91 43.90 -52.27
C THR A 208 -27.31 43.78 -52.89
N SER A 209 -28.29 43.94 -52.01
CA SER A 209 -29.66 44.30 -52.31
C SER A 209 -29.74 45.16 -53.58
N THR A 210 -30.28 44.59 -54.65
CA THR A 210 -30.63 45.30 -55.88
C THR A 210 -31.77 46.25 -55.56
N VAL A 211 -31.44 47.53 -55.40
CA VAL A 211 -32.42 48.62 -55.42
C VAL A 211 -32.88 48.78 -56.87
N ALA A 212 -34.15 48.51 -57.13
CA ALA A 212 -34.79 48.70 -58.43
C ALA A 212 -35.05 50.20 -58.70
N PRO A 213 -34.78 50.72 -59.92
CA PRO A 213 -35.18 52.07 -60.33
C PRO A 213 -36.56 52.08 -61.05
N PRO A 214 -37.16 53.26 -61.25
CA PRO A 214 -38.62 53.49 -61.19
C PRO A 214 -39.41 53.07 -62.44
#